data_AF-A0A6I6A3S8-F1
#
_entry.id   AF-A0A6I6A3S8-F1
#
_cell.length_a   1.000
_cell.length_b   1.000
_cell.length_c   1.000
_cell.angle_alpha   90.00
_cell.angle_beta   90.00
_cell.angle_gamma   90.00
#
_symmetry.space_group_name_H-M   'P 1'
#
loop_
_entity.id
_entity.type
_entity.pdbx_description
1 polymer ?
#
loop_
_entity_poly.entity_id
_entity_poly.type
_entity_poly.pdbx_seq_one_letter_code
_entity_poly.pdbx_strand_id
1 'polypeptide(L)'
;MPATTDDDDVLVLRALHPGASDPVAGTFDRVTGLLTPTRRTWRIRPVLADDRAYVTFVVHRRGVDLALDRFNGWRRARVPLVRVHRQHQASQSAEVVRELAADLRWRRVRDHGSALELLADQARWLEDGREVRTSPLTALPRGGGFGNLPITWP
;
A
#
# COMPACT_ATOMS: atom_id res chain seq x y z
N MET A 1 31.69 -4.31 -10.78
CA MET A 1 30.57 -4.87 -11.59
C MET A 1 29.32 -4.08 -11.22
N PRO A 2 28.63 -3.44 -12.16
CA PRO A 2 27.35 -2.82 -11.84
C PRO A 2 26.35 -3.94 -11.54
N ALA A 3 25.70 -3.87 -10.36
CA ALA A 3 24.60 -4.77 -10.02
C ALA A 3 23.47 -4.53 -11.04
N THR A 4 23.19 -5.52 -11.87
CA THR A 4 21.91 -5.63 -12.55
C THR A 4 20.87 -5.77 -11.45
N THR A 5 20.17 -4.68 -11.14
CA THR A 5 18.89 -4.77 -10.44
C THR A 5 18.01 -5.63 -11.34
N ASP A 6 17.70 -6.85 -10.89
CA ASP A 6 16.81 -7.73 -11.61
C ASP A 6 15.44 -7.04 -11.68
N ASP A 7 14.73 -7.10 -12.80
CA ASP A 7 13.43 -6.41 -12.92
C ASP A 7 12.43 -6.96 -11.87
N ASP A 8 12.64 -8.21 -11.44
CA ASP A 8 11.95 -8.91 -10.36
C ASP A 8 12.19 -8.32 -8.94
N ASP A 9 13.23 -7.51 -8.76
CA ASP A 9 13.58 -6.88 -7.48
C ASP A 9 12.73 -5.64 -7.17
N VAL A 10 11.94 -5.14 -8.12
CA VAL A 10 11.18 -3.89 -7.96
C VAL A 10 9.70 -4.09 -8.30
N LEU A 11 8.84 -3.96 -7.29
CA LEU A 11 7.39 -3.93 -7.52
C LEU A 11 6.97 -2.55 -8.01
N VAL A 12 6.44 -2.48 -9.23
CA VAL A 12 5.86 -1.27 -9.80
C VAL A 12 4.38 -1.15 -9.40
N LEU A 13 4.06 -0.10 -8.64
CA LEU A 13 2.69 0.18 -8.19
C LEU A 13 2.04 1.19 -9.13
N ARG A 14 0.99 0.75 -9.85
CA ARG A 14 0.36 1.55 -10.88
C ARG A 14 -0.48 2.70 -10.31
N ALA A 15 -0.53 3.81 -11.03
CA ALA A 15 -1.56 4.80 -10.80
C ALA A 15 -2.93 4.22 -11.21
N LEU A 16 -3.91 4.30 -10.31
CA LEU A 16 -5.24 3.71 -10.52
C LEU A 16 -6.30 4.75 -10.93
N HIS A 17 -5.88 5.99 -11.22
CA HIS A 17 -6.79 7.08 -11.59
C HIS A 17 -7.03 7.12 -13.11
N PRO A 18 -8.29 7.30 -13.56
CA PRO A 18 -8.57 7.56 -14.96
C PRO A 18 -8.02 8.94 -15.31
N GLY A 19 -6.97 8.99 -16.14
CA GLY A 19 -6.28 10.23 -16.53
C GLY A 19 -5.06 10.59 -15.69
N ALA A 20 -4.44 9.65 -14.99
CA ALA A 20 -3.13 9.89 -14.40
C ALA A 20 -2.10 10.22 -15.50
N SER A 21 -1.37 11.33 -15.35
CA SER A 21 -0.29 11.72 -16.27
C SER A 21 0.91 10.77 -16.20
N ASP A 22 1.09 10.10 -15.06
CA ASP A 22 2.10 9.08 -14.85
C ASP A 22 1.40 7.73 -14.58
N PRO A 23 1.68 6.66 -15.35
CA PRO A 23 1.12 5.34 -15.10
C PRO A 23 1.65 4.70 -13.81
N VAL A 24 2.71 5.21 -13.20
CA VAL A 24 3.34 4.68 -11.99
C VAL A 24 3.06 5.61 -10.79
N ALA A 25 2.47 5.06 -9.74
CA ALA A 25 2.24 5.76 -8.49
C ALA A 25 3.40 5.62 -7.49
N GLY A 26 4.19 4.56 -7.62
CA GLY A 26 5.43 4.37 -6.87
C GLY A 26 6.08 3.04 -7.19
N THR A 27 7.23 2.80 -6.56
CA THR A 27 7.94 1.53 -6.62
C THR A 27 8.24 1.03 -5.22
N PHE A 28 8.30 -0.28 -5.06
CA PHE A 28 8.82 -0.92 -3.87
C PHE A 28 10.03 -1.77 -4.26
N ASP A 29 11.21 -1.31 -3.84
CA ASP A 29 12.43 -2.09 -4.00
C ASP A 29 12.43 -3.20 -2.94
N ARG A 30 12.40 -4.45 -3.39
CA ARG A 30 12.29 -5.65 -2.57
C ARG A 30 13.62 -6.05 -1.94
N VAL A 31 14.75 -5.59 -2.49
CA VAL A 31 16.08 -5.81 -1.92
C VAL A 31 16.27 -4.88 -0.72
N THR A 32 16.02 -3.58 -0.90
CA THR A 32 16.22 -2.58 0.15
C THR A 32 15.01 -2.45 1.09
N GLY A 33 13.79 -2.70 0.59
CA GLY A 33 12.53 -2.45 1.29
C GLY A 33 12.06 -1.01 1.16
N LEU A 34 12.58 -0.25 0.20
CA LEU A 34 12.26 1.16 0.06
C LEU A 34 10.98 1.35 -0.76
N LEU A 35 9.91 1.81 -0.11
CA LEU A 35 8.71 2.27 -0.80
C LEU A 35 8.89 3.71 -1.26
N THR A 36 8.99 3.91 -2.57
CA THR A 36 9.23 5.20 -3.20
C THR A 36 7.97 5.68 -3.94
N PRO A 37 7.22 6.66 -3.41
CA PRO A 37 6.11 7.25 -4.15
C PRO A 37 6.63 8.15 -5.29
N THR A 38 5.96 8.09 -6.44
CA THR A 38 6.23 8.97 -7.59
C THR A 38 5.91 10.43 -7.22
N ARG A 39 4.73 10.66 -6.64
CA ARG A 39 4.33 12.00 -6.19
C ARG A 39 4.96 12.32 -4.84
N ARG A 40 5.96 13.19 -4.84
CA ARG A 40 6.68 13.60 -3.63
C ARG A 40 6.23 14.97 -3.13
N THR A 41 6.07 15.10 -1.83
CA THR A 41 5.82 16.38 -1.15
C THR A 41 6.72 16.44 0.09
N TRP A 42 6.63 17.51 0.88
CA TRP A 42 7.40 17.57 2.12
C TRP A 42 7.05 16.44 3.10
N ARG A 43 5.78 15.99 3.16
CA ARG A 43 5.31 14.83 3.94
C ARG A 43 5.41 13.50 3.18
N ILE A 44 5.23 13.52 1.87
CA ILE A 44 5.22 12.30 1.04
C ILE A 44 6.63 12.06 0.49
N ARG A 45 7.33 11.10 1.09
CA ARG A 45 8.75 10.80 0.81
C ARG A 45 8.95 9.27 0.78
N PRO A 46 10.08 8.80 0.22
CA PRO A 46 10.45 7.39 0.33
C PRO A 46 10.53 6.95 1.80
N VAL A 47 10.02 5.76 2.09
CA VAL A 47 10.00 5.16 3.43
C VAL A 47 10.54 3.74 3.35
N LEU A 48 11.47 3.42 4.26
CA LEU A 48 12.00 2.08 4.42
C LEU A 48 11.00 1.22 5.20
N ALA A 49 10.64 0.07 4.63
CA ALA A 49 9.88 -0.99 5.28
C ALA A 49 10.81 -1.79 6.18
N ASP A 50 10.78 -1.45 7.47
CA ASP A 50 11.47 -2.15 8.55
C ASP A 50 10.57 -2.20 9.80
N ASP A 51 11.11 -2.72 10.90
CA ASP A 51 10.44 -2.83 12.21
C ASP A 51 10.09 -1.49 12.89
N ARG A 52 10.55 -0.37 12.31
CA ARG A 52 10.26 1.01 12.74
C ARG A 52 9.24 1.70 11.84
N ALA A 53 8.81 1.05 10.77
CA ALA A 53 7.69 1.49 9.96
C ALA A 53 6.39 0.81 10.42
N TYR A 54 5.28 1.49 10.21
CA TYR A 54 3.95 0.91 10.37
C TYR A 54 3.17 1.02 9.07
N VAL A 55 2.45 -0.04 8.75
CA VAL A 55 1.58 -0.11 7.58
C VAL A 55 0.14 0.15 8.00
N THR A 56 -0.55 1.01 7.27
CA THR A 56 -1.97 1.35 7.47
C THR A 56 -2.66 1.52 6.13
N PHE A 57 -4.00 1.59 6.17
CA PHE A 57 -4.80 2.03 5.03
C PHE A 57 -5.30 3.46 5.22
N VAL A 58 -5.30 4.22 4.13
CA VAL A 58 -6.00 5.50 4.04
C VAL A 58 -7.23 5.31 3.16
N VAL A 59 -8.39 5.17 3.81
CA VAL A 59 -9.68 5.03 3.15
C VAL A 59 -10.23 6.41 2.80
N HIS A 60 -10.65 6.60 1.55
CA HIS A 60 -11.28 7.83 1.09
C HIS A 60 -12.44 7.55 0.14
N ARG A 61 -13.19 8.59 -0.24
CA ARG A 61 -14.39 8.47 -1.09
C ARG A 61 -14.17 7.73 -2.42
N ARG A 62 -12.94 7.71 -2.93
CA ARG A 62 -12.59 7.17 -4.26
C ARG A 62 -11.82 5.86 -4.21
N GLY A 63 -11.57 5.30 -3.02
CA GLY A 63 -10.79 4.07 -2.88
C GLY A 63 -9.94 4.02 -1.63
N VAL A 64 -8.92 3.15 -1.68
CA VAL A 64 -8.03 2.83 -0.57
C VAL A 64 -6.58 2.94 -1.03
N ASP A 65 -5.76 3.57 -0.19
CA ASP A 65 -4.31 3.65 -0.35
C ASP A 65 -3.62 2.87 0.75
N LEU A 66 -2.51 2.22 0.40
CA LEU A 66 -1.52 1.78 1.37
C LEU A 66 -0.73 3.01 1.83
N ALA A 67 -0.57 3.15 3.13
CA ALA A 67 0.37 4.10 3.72
C ALA A 67 1.40 3.33 4.53
N LEU A 68 2.67 3.66 4.28
CA LEU A 68 3.80 3.24 5.10
C LEU A 68 4.37 4.47 5.77
N ASP A 69 4.36 4.48 7.09
CA ASP A 69 4.77 5.62 7.90
C ASP A 69 5.94 5.24 8.80
N ARG A 70 6.86 6.18 9.04
CA ARG A 70 7.88 6.00 10.09
C ARG A 70 7.27 6.30 11.44
N PHE A 71 7.73 5.60 12.49
CA PHE A 71 7.28 5.79 13.87
C PHE A 71 7.31 7.24 14.37
N ASN A 72 8.15 8.12 13.81
CA ASN A 72 8.16 9.54 14.16
C ASN A 72 7.01 10.36 13.51
N GLY A 73 6.27 9.81 12.55
CA GLY A 73 5.12 10.44 11.88
C GLY A 73 5.46 11.51 10.83
N TRP A 74 6.74 11.80 10.60
CA TRP A 74 7.17 12.89 9.71
C TRP A 74 7.25 12.49 8.24
N ARG A 75 7.45 11.20 7.96
CA ARG A 75 7.60 10.66 6.61
C ARG A 75 6.58 9.58 6.35
N ARG A 76 5.84 9.77 5.26
CA ARG A 76 4.83 8.84 4.76
C ARG A 76 5.14 8.50 3.30
N ALA A 77 5.14 7.22 2.96
CA ALA A 77 4.95 6.77 1.60
C ALA A 77 3.49 6.36 1.43
N ARG A 78 2.86 6.75 0.32
CA ARG A 78 1.44 6.47 0.07
C ARG A 78 1.24 6.09 -1.38
N VAL A 79 0.62 4.94 -1.61
CA VAL A 79 0.42 4.33 -2.93
C VAL A 79 -0.99 3.75 -3.05
N PRO A 80 -1.63 3.83 -4.23
CA PRO A 80 -2.99 3.37 -4.41
C PRO A 80 -3.08 1.85 -4.47
N LEU A 81 -4.01 1.26 -3.73
CA LEU A 81 -4.32 -0.17 -3.81
C LEU A 81 -5.57 -0.44 -4.61
N VAL A 82 -6.63 0.35 -4.33
CA VAL A 82 -7.95 0.20 -4.94
C VAL A 82 -8.52 1.57 -5.27
N ARG A 83 -9.18 1.68 -6.42
CA ARG A 83 -10.02 2.81 -6.81
C ARG A 83 -11.37 2.32 -7.24
N VAL A 84 -12.41 2.92 -6.66
CA VAL A 84 -13.80 2.69 -7.04
C VAL A 84 -14.47 4.06 -7.11
N HIS A 85 -14.88 4.46 -8.31
CA HIS A 85 -15.54 5.75 -8.55
C HIS A 85 -16.51 5.69 -9.72
N ARG A 86 -17.80 5.91 -9.45
CA ARG A 86 -18.90 5.83 -10.43
C ARG A 86 -18.86 4.48 -11.17
N GLN A 87 -18.53 4.48 -12.46
CA GLN A 87 -18.41 3.29 -13.30
C GLN A 87 -16.96 2.77 -13.40
N HIS A 88 -15.98 3.50 -12.88
CA HIS A 88 -14.57 3.10 -12.92
C HIS A 88 -14.18 2.29 -11.69
N GLN A 89 -13.54 1.14 -11.91
CA GLN A 89 -12.92 0.34 -10.86
C GLN A 89 -11.53 -0.12 -11.32
N ALA A 90 -10.56 -0.02 -10.42
CA ALA A 90 -9.20 -0.46 -10.65
C ALA A 90 -8.56 -0.90 -9.34
N SER A 91 -7.69 -1.90 -9.41
CA SER A 91 -6.85 -2.33 -8.30
C SER A 91 -5.43 -2.57 -8.80
N GLN A 92 -4.47 -2.68 -7.89
CA GLN A 92 -3.22 -3.38 -8.21
C GLN A 92 -3.54 -4.84 -8.60
N SER A 93 -2.63 -5.48 -9.33
CA SER A 93 -2.74 -6.91 -9.63
C SER A 93 -2.62 -7.74 -8.34
N ALA A 94 -3.23 -8.92 -8.33
CA ALA A 94 -3.20 -9.80 -7.18
C ALA A 94 -1.77 -10.20 -6.77
N GLU A 95 -0.93 -10.49 -7.77
CA GLU A 95 0.50 -10.77 -7.61
C GLU A 95 1.23 -9.65 -6.86
N VAL A 96 1.13 -8.40 -7.31
CA VAL A 96 1.76 -7.25 -6.66
C VAL A 96 1.28 -7.09 -5.22
N VAL A 97 -0.01 -7.27 -4.96
CA VAL A 97 -0.56 -7.15 -3.60
C VAL A 97 -0.04 -8.28 -2.70
N ARG A 98 0.03 -9.51 -3.22
CA ARG A 98 0.53 -10.68 -2.50
C ARG A 98 2.01 -10.54 -2.14
N GLU A 99 2.82 -10.15 -3.10
CA GLU A 99 4.27 -9.97 -2.92
C GLU A 99 4.56 -8.82 -1.95
N LEU A 100 3.86 -7.69 -2.11
CA LEU A 100 3.98 -6.58 -1.17
C LEU A 100 3.62 -7.01 0.26
N ALA A 101 2.54 -7.78 0.45
CA ALA A 101 2.16 -8.28 1.77
C ALA A 101 3.22 -9.22 2.37
N ALA A 102 3.78 -10.11 1.55
CA ALA A 102 4.84 -11.04 1.96
C ALA A 102 6.12 -10.29 2.35
N ASP A 103 6.56 -9.33 1.54
CA ASP A 103 7.76 -8.54 1.79
C ASP A 103 7.64 -7.66 3.04
N LEU A 104 6.50 -6.99 3.23
CA LEU A 104 6.25 -6.20 4.45
C LEU A 104 6.25 -7.08 5.71
N ARG A 105 5.68 -8.29 5.63
CA ARG A 105 5.68 -9.26 6.74
C ARG A 105 7.08 -9.80 7.03
N TRP A 106 7.83 -10.16 6.00
CA TRP A 106 9.22 -10.63 6.13
C TRP A 106 10.11 -9.57 6.81
N ARG A 107 9.90 -8.29 6.47
CA ARG A 107 10.60 -7.13 7.04
C ARG A 107 10.12 -6.73 8.44
N ARG A 108 9.13 -7.43 8.99
CA ARG A 108 8.54 -7.18 10.31
C ARG A 108 7.99 -5.76 10.45
N VAL A 109 7.47 -5.19 9.36
CA VAL A 109 6.75 -3.91 9.41
C VAL A 109 5.61 -4.04 10.41
N ARG A 110 5.44 -3.02 11.26
CA ARG A 110 4.41 -3.06 12.30
C ARG A 110 3.03 -3.03 11.66
N ASP A 111 2.28 -4.08 11.93
CA ASP A 111 0.92 -4.22 11.40
C ASP A 111 -0.06 -3.45 12.26
N HIS A 112 -0.70 -2.44 11.69
CA HIS A 112 -1.71 -1.67 12.40
C HIS A 112 -3.11 -2.01 11.91
N GLY A 113 -3.89 -2.61 12.83
CA GLY A 113 -5.28 -2.96 12.56
C GLY A 113 -5.43 -4.01 11.47
N SER A 114 -4.57 -5.04 11.53
CA SER A 114 -4.57 -6.19 10.61
C SER A 114 -4.42 -5.80 9.14
N ALA A 115 -3.67 -4.74 8.84
CA ALA A 115 -3.42 -4.30 7.48
C ALA A 115 -2.67 -5.35 6.64
N LEU A 116 -1.73 -6.09 7.22
CA LEU A 116 -1.02 -7.16 6.50
C LEU A 116 -1.91 -8.37 6.19
N GLU A 117 -2.84 -8.69 7.09
CA GLU A 117 -3.84 -9.75 6.86
C GLU A 117 -4.84 -9.33 5.77
N LEU A 118 -5.36 -8.10 5.86
CA LEU A 118 -6.27 -7.54 4.87
C LEU A 118 -5.64 -7.39 3.48
N LEU A 119 -4.32 -7.13 3.38
CA LEU A 119 -3.61 -7.17 2.10
C LEU A 119 -3.60 -8.59 1.51
N ALA A 120 -3.33 -9.61 2.34
CA ALA A 120 -3.33 -10.99 1.89
C ALA A 120 -4.73 -11.43 1.44
N ASP A 121 -5.77 -11.06 2.20
CA ASP A 121 -7.16 -11.33 1.84
C ASP A 121 -7.56 -10.62 0.54
N GLN A 122 -7.09 -9.38 0.33
CA GLN A 122 -7.30 -8.65 -0.91
C GLN A 122 -6.64 -9.36 -2.09
N ALA A 123 -5.41 -9.84 -1.94
CA ALA A 123 -4.72 -10.56 -3.00
C ALA A 123 -5.52 -11.82 -3.39
N ARG A 124 -5.92 -12.62 -2.40
CA ARG A 124 -6.76 -13.81 -2.62
C ARG A 124 -8.09 -13.48 -3.30
N TRP A 125 -8.74 -12.39 -2.87
CA TRP A 125 -9.99 -11.94 -3.49
C TRP A 125 -9.84 -11.63 -4.98
N LEU A 126 -8.71 -11.02 -5.36
CA LEU A 126 -8.38 -10.71 -6.75
C LEU A 126 -7.97 -11.96 -7.54
N GLU A 127 -7.25 -12.90 -6.94
CA GLU A 127 -6.91 -14.20 -7.55
C GLU A 127 -8.17 -15.03 -7.86
N ASP A 128 -9.18 -14.98 -6.98
CA ASP A 128 -10.49 -15.60 -7.20
C ASP A 128 -11.30 -14.95 -8.34
N GLY A 129 -10.80 -13.88 -8.98
CA GLY A 129 -11.49 -13.18 -10.07
C GLY A 129 -12.72 -12.38 -9.62
N ARG A 130 -12.84 -12.08 -8.32
CA ARG A 130 -14.00 -11.38 -7.77
C ARG A 130 -13.94 -9.88 -8.04
N GLU A 131 -15.11 -9.24 -8.02
CA GLU A 131 -15.22 -7.81 -8.28
C GLU A 131 -14.50 -6.96 -7.22
N VAL A 132 -13.81 -5.91 -7.67
CA VAL A 132 -13.10 -4.95 -6.81
C VAL A 132 -14.06 -4.21 -5.86
N ARG A 133 -15.30 -3.96 -6.30
CA ARG A 133 -16.31 -3.20 -5.54
C ARG A 133 -16.79 -3.88 -4.27
N THR A 134 -16.66 -5.20 -4.21
CA THR A 134 -17.08 -6.04 -3.09
C THR A 134 -15.88 -6.57 -2.31
N SER A 135 -14.69 -6.04 -2.60
CA SER A 135 -13.44 -6.50 -2.00
C SER A 135 -13.30 -6.10 -0.52
N PRO A 136 -12.52 -6.86 0.28
CA PRO A 136 -12.31 -6.57 1.70
C PRO A 136 -11.89 -5.13 1.99
N LEU A 137 -11.01 -4.55 1.15
CA LEU A 137 -10.55 -3.18 1.33
C LEU A 137 -11.65 -2.14 1.13
N THR A 138 -12.62 -2.40 0.26
CA THR A 138 -13.73 -1.46 0.02
C THR A 138 -14.77 -1.45 1.14
N ALA A 139 -14.78 -2.48 1.99
CA ALA A 139 -15.65 -2.58 3.17
C ALA A 139 -15.10 -1.79 4.37
N LEU A 140 -13.86 -1.31 4.32
CA LEU A 140 -13.25 -0.58 5.44
C LEU A 140 -13.99 0.75 5.73
N PRO A 141 -14.21 1.09 7.01
CA PRO A 141 -14.91 2.33 7.37
C PRO A 141 -14.12 3.57 6.92
N ARG A 142 -14.83 4.54 6.35
CA ARG A 142 -14.24 5.83 5.97
C ARG A 142 -13.80 6.57 7.22
N GLY A 143 -12.53 6.98 7.28
CA GLY A 143 -11.93 7.57 8.48
C GLY A 143 -11.21 6.56 9.38
N GLY A 144 -11.25 5.28 9.07
CA GLY A 144 -10.47 4.23 9.72
C GLY A 144 -9.00 4.23 9.32
N GLY A 145 -8.32 5.37 9.48
CA GLY A 145 -6.91 5.30 9.79
C GLY A 145 -6.85 4.90 11.25
N PHE A 146 -6.27 3.75 11.59
CA PHE A 146 -6.08 3.37 12.99
C PHE A 146 -5.13 4.32 13.77
N GLY A 147 -4.74 5.47 13.19
CA GLY A 147 -3.88 6.48 13.82
C GLY A 147 -4.59 7.55 14.65
N ASN A 148 -5.82 7.34 15.12
CA ASN A 148 -6.47 8.27 16.05
C ASN A 148 -7.29 7.61 17.17
N LEU A 149 -6.93 6.38 17.56
CA LEU A 149 -7.30 5.90 18.88
C LEU A 149 -6.24 6.42 19.86
N PRO A 150 -6.61 7.09 20.97
CA PRO A 150 -5.66 7.39 22.02
C PRO A 150 -5.05 6.06 22.48
N ILE A 151 -3.73 5.94 22.37
CA ILE A 151 -3.00 4.78 22.87
C ILE A 151 -3.13 4.79 24.39
N THR A 152 -4.12 4.07 24.91
CA THR A 152 -4.13 3.64 26.32
C THR A 152 -3.58 2.21 26.34
N TRP A 153 -2.33 2.06 26.78
CA TRP A 153 -1.83 0.76 27.23
C TRP A 153 -2.37 0.50 28.65
N PRO A 154 -2.66 -0.76 29.02
CA PRO A 154 -2.79 -1.15 30.42
C PRO A 154 -1.46 -1.01 31.17
#